data_AF-A0A2V8QCV8-F1
#
_entry.id   AF-A0A2V8QCV8-F1
#
_cell.length_a   1.000
_cell.length_b   1.000
_cell.length_c   1.000
_cell.angle_alpha   90.00
_cell.angle_beta   90.00
_cell.angle_gamma   90.00
#
_symmetry.space_group_name_H-M   'P 1'
#
loop_
_entity.id
_entity.type
_entity.pdbx_description
1 polymer ?
#
loop_
_entity_poly.entity_id
_entity_poly.type
_entity_poly.pdbx_seq_one_letter_code
_entity_poly.pdbx_strand_id
1 'polypeptide(L)'
;MLIIKNFQLVAEVNSYERGEEIQEIIAQRLGEKARYKMTSISPLEGEVEKLWEEAMNSPAAKRSMSHGSNDSELPYDFASPFSSVRESFDPDSPEVQAILKETAAQHWSTWFDLPVPALDNMTPREASISPEGRDLLESLLLYYEIETSRIPNNAAAPDIPYLRRELGMD
;
A
#
# COMPACT_ATOMS: atom_id res chain seq x y z
N MET A 1 11.43 -1.65 5.26
CA MET A 1 11.92 -2.41 4.09
C MET A 1 12.66 -1.45 3.15
N LEU A 2 13.76 -1.87 2.51
CA LEU A 2 14.51 -1.04 1.55
C LEU A 2 14.65 -1.77 0.22
N ILE A 3 14.23 -1.15 -0.88
CA ILE A 3 14.25 -1.73 -2.22
C ILE A 3 15.01 -0.79 -3.15
N ILE A 4 15.94 -1.35 -3.94
CA ILE A 4 16.67 -0.61 -4.99
C ILE A 4 16.42 -1.34 -6.32
N LYS A 5 15.79 -0.65 -7.28
CA LYS A 5 15.55 -1.16 -8.64
C LYS A 5 15.73 -0.03 -9.65
N ASN A 6 16.45 -0.27 -10.74
CA ASN A 6 16.56 0.64 -11.89
C ASN A 6 16.80 2.12 -11.51
N PHE A 7 17.80 2.36 -10.65
CA PHE A 7 18.15 3.71 -10.12
C PHE A 7 17.08 4.38 -9.24
N GLN A 8 16.06 3.64 -8.81
CA GLN A 8 15.08 4.06 -7.82
C GLN A 8 15.34 3.35 -6.49
N LEU A 9 15.36 4.13 -5.41
CA LEU A 9 15.43 3.63 -4.04
C LEU A 9 14.10 3.96 -3.36
N VAL A 10 13.47 2.94 -2.79
CA VAL A 10 12.24 3.05 -1.99
C VAL A 10 12.54 2.54 -0.59
N ALA A 11 12.29 3.38 0.41
CA ALA A 11 12.43 3.03 1.82
C ALA A 11 11.05 3.12 2.48
N GLU A 12 10.59 2.00 3.01
CA GLU A 12 9.36 1.90 3.78
C GLU A 12 9.72 1.74 5.25
N VAL A 13 9.20 2.64 6.08
CA VAL A 13 9.46 2.68 7.52
C VAL A 13 8.14 2.72 8.27
N ASN A 14 8.16 2.17 9.47
CA ASN A 14 6.99 2.10 10.34
C ASN A 14 6.86 3.30 11.30
N SER A 15 7.69 4.32 11.14
CA SER A 15 7.78 5.46 12.05
C SER A 15 8.23 6.70 11.30
N TYR A 16 7.64 7.84 11.66
CA TYR A 16 7.99 9.15 11.10
C TYR A 16 9.46 9.51 11.37
N GLU A 17 9.94 9.33 12.60
CA GLU A 17 11.32 9.66 13.02
C GLU A 17 12.36 8.88 12.21
N ARG A 18 12.12 7.59 11.96
CA ARG A 18 12.99 6.76 11.11
C ARG A 18 12.94 7.17 9.64
N GLY A 19 11.84 7.77 9.20
CA GLY A 19 11.69 8.31 7.86
C GLY A 19 12.58 9.52 7.63
N GLU A 20 12.61 10.44 8.59
CA GLU A 20 13.49 11.61 8.55
C GLU A 20 14.97 11.20 8.61
N GLU A 21 15.31 10.27 9.50
CA GLU A 21 16.70 9.80 9.64
C GLU A 21 17.21 9.12 8.35
N ILE A 22 16.40 8.25 7.73
CA ILE A 22 16.76 7.61 6.46
C ILE A 22 16.87 8.63 5.33
N GLN A 23 15.98 9.62 5.29
CA GLN A 23 16.04 10.68 4.28
C GLN A 23 17.35 11.47 4.40
N GLU A 24 17.77 11.80 5.62
CA GLU A 24 19.03 12.53 5.86
C GLU A 24 20.25 11.68 5.45
N ILE A 25 20.28 10.40 5.81
CA ILE A 25 21.38 9.49 5.45
C ILE A 25 21.48 9.33 3.92
N ILE A 26 20.35 9.22 3.23
CA ILE A 26 20.28 9.12 1.76
C ILE A 26 20.80 10.42 1.13
N ALA A 27 20.35 11.58 1.63
CA ALA A 27 20.77 12.89 1.13
C ALA A 27 22.28 13.11 1.32
N GLN A 28 22.83 12.77 2.49
CA GLN A 28 24.26 12.90 2.77
C GLN A 28 25.12 12.00 1.88
N ARG A 29 24.67 10.78 1.57
CA ARG A 29 25.47 9.81 0.81
C ARG A 29 25.35 9.95 -0.70
N LEU A 30 24.17 10.30 -1.19
CA LEU A 30 23.92 10.41 -2.63
C LEU A 30 24.07 11.84 -3.14
N GLY A 31 23.88 12.86 -2.28
CA GLY A 31 24.04 14.26 -2.64
C GLY A 31 23.31 14.61 -3.93
N GLU A 32 24.01 15.24 -4.88
CA GLU A 32 23.47 15.61 -6.19
C GLU A 32 23.23 14.43 -7.15
N LYS A 33 23.68 13.22 -6.82
CA LYS A 33 23.54 12.02 -7.68
C LYS A 33 22.17 11.38 -7.59
N ALA A 34 21.32 11.82 -6.67
CA ALA A 34 19.95 11.38 -6.54
C ALA A 34 19.01 12.59 -6.46
N ARG A 35 17.87 12.51 -7.15
CA ARG A 35 16.80 13.50 -7.05
C ARG A 35 15.73 12.94 -6.12
N TYR A 36 15.44 13.65 -5.04
CA TYR A 36 14.28 13.33 -4.20
C TYR A 36 12.99 13.48 -5.03
N LYS A 37 12.17 12.43 -5.05
CA LYS A 37 10.91 12.40 -5.83
C LYS A 37 9.69 12.70 -4.95
N MET A 38 9.49 11.94 -3.86
CA MET A 38 8.30 12.04 -3.02
C MET A 38 8.47 11.28 -1.69
N THR A 39 7.81 11.75 -0.63
CA THR A 39 7.53 11.00 0.61
C THR A 39 6.02 10.93 0.75
N SER A 40 5.48 9.72 0.94
CA SER A 40 4.07 9.52 1.27
C SER A 40 3.97 9.05 2.72
N ILE A 41 3.21 9.77 3.53
CA ILE A 41 2.98 9.47 4.93
C ILE A 41 1.50 9.13 5.05
N SER A 42 1.19 7.88 5.37
CA SER A 42 -0.17 7.44 5.66
C SER A 42 -0.28 7.19 7.17
N PRO A 43 -0.85 8.12 7.95
CA PRO A 43 -1.05 7.91 9.37
C PRO A 43 -2.17 6.89 9.55
N LEU A 44 -1.80 5.62 9.77
CA LEU A 44 -2.73 4.61 10.28
C LEU A 44 -3.00 4.81 11.78
N GLU A 45 -2.19 5.63 12.47
CA GLU A 45 -2.17 5.79 13.94
C GLU A 45 -3.47 6.33 14.54
N GLY A 46 -4.14 7.30 13.89
CA GLY A 46 -5.30 7.96 14.49
C GLY A 46 -6.55 7.09 14.60
N GLU A 47 -6.73 6.13 13.70
CA GLU A 47 -7.88 5.21 13.71
C GLU A 47 -7.61 3.97 14.57
N VAL A 48 -6.36 3.48 14.58
CA VAL A 48 -5.98 2.38 15.46
C VAL A 48 -6.02 2.82 16.92
N GLU A 49 -5.58 4.02 17.28
CA GLU A 49 -5.56 4.45 18.69
C GLU A 49 -6.95 4.46 19.34
N LYS A 50 -7.98 4.86 18.58
CA LYS A 50 -9.39 4.78 19.02
C LYS A 50 -9.87 3.34 19.21
N LEU A 51 -9.52 2.44 18.29
CA LEU A 51 -9.85 1.02 18.39
C LEU A 51 -9.17 0.36 19.60
N TRP A 52 -7.96 0.80 19.96
CA TRP A 52 -7.23 0.31 21.12
C TRP A 52 -7.82 0.83 22.44
N GLU A 53 -8.22 2.10 22.51
CA GLU A 53 -8.92 2.66 23.67
C GLU A 53 -10.28 1.97 23.93
N GLU A 54 -11.04 1.67 22.88
CA GLU A 54 -12.30 0.94 22.97
C GLU A 54 -12.09 -0.50 23.47
N ALA A 55 -11.07 -1.19 22.96
CA ALA A 55 -10.72 -2.54 23.40
C ALA A 55 -10.29 -2.59 24.88
N MET A 56 -9.51 -1.61 25.34
CA MET A 56 -9.06 -1.54 26.74
C MET A 56 -10.18 -1.17 27.72
N ASN A 57 -11.20 -0.44 27.26
CA ASN A 57 -12.37 -0.11 28.08
C ASN A 57 -13.43 -1.22 28.13
N SER A 58 -13.26 -2.30 27.37
CA SER A 58 -14.15 -3.46 27.36
C SER A 58 -14.13 -4.21 28.70
N PRO A 59 -15.30 -4.69 29.20
CA PRO A 59 -15.41 -5.42 30.46
C PRO A 59 -14.60 -6.74 30.51
N ALA A 60 -14.18 -7.27 29.35
CA ALA A 60 -13.30 -8.44 29.27
C ALA A 60 -11.88 -8.17 29.78
N ALA A 61 -11.32 -6.98 29.51
CA ALA A 61 -9.97 -6.60 29.93
C ALA A 61 -9.89 -6.38 31.46
N LYS A 62 -10.94 -5.83 32.05
CA LYS A 62 -11.04 -5.49 33.49
C LYS A 62 -11.06 -6.72 34.41
N ARG A 63 -11.38 -7.90 33.90
CA ARG A 63 -11.37 -9.17 34.67
C ARG A 63 -9.96 -9.75 34.87
N SER A 64 -8.96 -9.34 34.09
CA SER A 64 -7.61 -9.93 34.13
C SER A 64 -6.64 -9.25 35.11
N MET A 65 -6.96 -8.07 35.65
CA MET A 65 -6.03 -7.28 36.48
C MET A 65 -6.07 -7.60 38.00
N SER A 66 -6.68 -8.71 38.43
CA SER A 66 -6.82 -9.07 39.86
C SER A 66 -5.85 -10.16 40.36
N HIS A 67 -4.74 -10.44 39.66
CA HIS A 67 -3.68 -11.29 40.22
C HIS A 67 -2.33 -10.59 40.15
N GLY A 68 -1.76 -10.37 41.34
CA GLY A 68 -0.57 -9.57 41.56
C GLY A 68 0.76 -10.29 41.29
N SER A 69 1.72 -9.47 40.88
CA SER A 69 3.13 -9.42 41.28
C SER A 69 4.10 -10.56 40.92
N ASN A 70 5.12 -10.13 40.14
CA ASN A 70 6.49 -10.65 39.95
C ASN A 70 6.69 -12.00 39.23
N ASP A 71 7.17 -11.96 37.99
CA ASP A 71 8.61 -12.09 37.71
C ASP A 71 8.93 -11.74 36.23
N SER A 72 10.17 -11.33 36.02
CA SER A 72 10.76 -10.81 34.80
C SER A 72 10.93 -11.87 33.70
N GLU A 73 9.84 -12.28 33.08
CA GLU A 73 9.85 -12.85 31.73
C GLU A 73 8.84 -12.05 30.91
N LEU A 74 9.31 -11.35 29.86
CA LEU A 74 8.38 -10.76 28.91
C LEU A 74 7.56 -11.91 28.31
N PRO A 75 6.24 -12.00 28.55
CA PRO A 75 5.45 -13.00 27.89
C PRO A 75 5.38 -12.56 26.43
N TYR A 76 6.12 -13.26 25.57
CA TYR A 76 5.95 -13.19 24.13
C TYR A 76 4.63 -13.90 23.75
N ASP A 77 3.56 -13.44 24.38
CA ASP A 77 2.17 -13.73 24.08
C ASP A 77 1.47 -12.38 23.89
N PHE A 78 2.15 -11.47 23.16
CA PHE A 78 1.48 -10.50 22.31
C PHE A 78 0.79 -11.28 21.18
N ALA A 79 -0.09 -12.21 21.53
CA ALA A 79 -1.26 -12.49 20.75
C ALA A 79 -1.99 -11.16 20.67
N SER A 80 -1.60 -10.38 19.66
CA SER A 80 -2.22 -9.13 19.30
C SER A 80 -3.73 -9.33 19.42
N PRO A 81 -4.49 -8.41 20.03
CA PRO A 81 -5.95 -8.48 20.01
C PRO A 81 -6.51 -8.56 18.57
N PHE A 82 -5.65 -8.30 17.57
CA PHE A 82 -5.90 -8.46 16.15
C PHE A 82 -5.74 -9.90 15.60
N SER A 83 -5.10 -10.84 16.32
CA SER A 83 -5.00 -12.23 15.86
C SER A 83 -6.36 -12.91 15.77
N SER A 84 -7.25 -12.66 16.73
CA SER A 84 -8.61 -13.22 16.74
C SER A 84 -9.59 -12.52 15.77
N VAL A 85 -9.24 -11.33 15.25
CA VAL A 85 -10.03 -10.65 14.20
C VAL A 85 -9.65 -11.17 12.81
N ARG A 86 -8.42 -11.63 12.63
CA ARG A 86 -7.89 -12.13 11.35
C ARG A 86 -8.51 -13.46 10.92
N GLU A 87 -9.07 -14.24 11.84
CA GLU A 87 -9.67 -15.55 11.58
C GLU A 87 -11.07 -15.52 10.93
N SER A 88 -11.67 -14.33 10.76
CA SER A 88 -13.01 -14.17 10.16
C SER A 88 -13.05 -13.37 8.86
N PHE A 89 -11.91 -12.94 8.32
CA PHE A 89 -11.85 -12.30 7.00
C PHE A 89 -11.64 -13.35 5.91
N ASP A 90 -12.73 -13.73 5.23
CA ASP A 90 -12.67 -14.55 4.02
C ASP A 90 -12.59 -13.64 2.79
N PRO A 91 -11.39 -13.43 2.19
CA PRO A 91 -11.23 -12.60 1.00
C PRO A 91 -11.94 -13.17 -0.24
N ASP A 92 -12.30 -14.44 -0.23
CA ASP A 92 -12.99 -15.11 -1.35
C ASP A 92 -14.52 -15.07 -1.20
N SER A 93 -15.04 -14.53 -0.08
CA SER A 93 -16.48 -14.37 0.10
C SER A 93 -17.08 -13.42 -0.94
N PRO A 94 -18.29 -13.71 -1.47
CA PRO A 94 -18.89 -12.94 -2.56
C PRO A 94 -19.18 -11.48 -2.17
N GLU A 95 -19.46 -11.21 -0.89
CA GLU A 95 -19.70 -9.86 -0.37
C GLU A 95 -18.41 -9.02 -0.35
N VAL A 96 -17.31 -9.59 0.16
CA VAL A 96 -15.99 -8.93 0.16
C VAL A 96 -15.50 -8.72 -1.27
N GLN A 97 -15.67 -9.71 -2.15
CA GLN A 97 -15.35 -9.60 -3.57
C GLN A 97 -16.12 -8.47 -4.26
N ALA A 98 -17.40 -8.25 -3.92
CA ALA A 98 -18.19 -7.16 -4.47
C ALA A 98 -17.65 -5.79 -4.01
N ILE A 99 -17.36 -5.63 -2.72
CA ILE A 99 -16.78 -4.41 -2.16
C ILE A 99 -15.41 -4.12 -2.78
N LEU A 100 -14.55 -5.14 -2.90
CA LEU A 100 -13.23 -5.01 -3.52
C LEU A 100 -13.32 -4.58 -4.98
N LYS A 101 -14.27 -5.12 -5.75
CA LYS A 101 -14.50 -4.71 -7.14
C LYS A 101 -14.99 -3.28 -7.26
N GLU A 102 -15.92 -2.86 -6.41
CA GLU A 102 -16.45 -1.50 -6.43
C GLU A 102 -15.36 -0.47 -6.08
N THR A 103 -14.62 -0.73 -5.00
CA THR A 103 -13.51 0.12 -4.57
C THR A 103 -12.37 0.15 -5.60
N ALA A 104 -12.04 -0.99 -6.19
CA ALA A 104 -11.07 -1.06 -7.28
C ALA A 104 -11.53 -0.27 -8.51
N ALA A 105 -12.81 -0.36 -8.90
CA ALA A 105 -13.33 0.41 -10.02
C ALA A 105 -13.20 1.92 -9.80
N GLN A 106 -13.49 2.41 -8.59
CA GLN A 106 -13.28 3.81 -8.22
C GLN A 106 -11.80 4.20 -8.29
N HIS A 107 -10.91 3.36 -7.75
CA HIS A 107 -9.47 3.57 -7.83
C HIS A 107 -8.97 3.65 -9.28
N TRP A 108 -9.35 2.70 -10.13
CA TRP A 108 -8.96 2.67 -11.54
C TRP A 108 -9.57 3.80 -12.37
N SER A 109 -10.75 4.31 -11.99
CA SER A 109 -11.33 5.49 -12.64
C SER A 109 -10.52 6.76 -12.39
N THR A 110 -9.91 6.88 -11.21
CA THR A 110 -9.08 8.05 -10.85
C THR A 110 -7.67 7.93 -11.42
N TRP A 111 -7.18 6.70 -11.62
CA TRP A 111 -5.83 6.42 -12.11
C TRP A 111 -5.49 7.14 -13.43
N PHE A 112 -6.47 7.34 -14.30
CA PHE A 112 -6.28 8.03 -15.59
C PHE A 112 -5.82 9.48 -15.46
N ASP A 113 -6.12 10.13 -14.34
CA ASP A 113 -5.84 11.55 -14.11
C ASP A 113 -4.73 11.76 -13.06
N LEU A 114 -4.12 10.66 -12.58
CA LEU A 114 -3.02 10.70 -11.62
C LEU A 114 -1.66 10.56 -12.33
N PRO A 115 -0.67 11.38 -11.97
CA PRO A 115 0.66 11.28 -12.56
C PRO A 115 1.33 9.98 -12.12
N VAL A 116 1.79 9.19 -13.09
CA VAL A 116 2.44 7.90 -12.82
C VAL A 116 3.95 8.05 -12.99
N PRO A 117 4.77 7.78 -11.95
CA PRO A 117 6.22 7.94 -12.05
C PRO A 117 6.90 7.09 -13.13
N ALA A 118 6.29 5.96 -13.51
CA ALA A 118 6.76 5.10 -14.59
C ALA A 118 6.49 5.68 -16.00
N LEU A 119 5.60 6.67 -16.10
CA LEU A 119 5.28 7.41 -17.33
C LEU A 119 5.93 8.80 -17.32
N ASP A 120 7.11 8.93 -16.70
CA ASP A 120 7.78 10.22 -16.49
C ASP A 120 6.95 11.27 -15.73
N ASN A 121 6.05 10.81 -14.84
CA ASN A 121 5.07 11.62 -14.11
C ASN A 121 3.97 12.24 -14.98
N MET A 122 3.79 11.74 -16.21
CA MET A 122 2.58 12.01 -16.98
C MET A 122 1.42 11.22 -16.41
N THR A 123 0.21 11.75 -16.60
CA THR A 123 -1.01 10.95 -16.43
C THR A 123 -1.11 9.91 -17.56
N PRO A 124 -1.79 8.77 -17.34
CA PRO A 124 -2.05 7.81 -18.42
C PRO A 124 -2.71 8.46 -19.65
N ARG A 125 -3.61 9.43 -19.45
CA ARG A 125 -4.23 10.19 -20.55
C ARG A 125 -3.20 11.00 -21.32
N GLU A 126 -2.32 11.74 -20.66
CA GLU A 126 -1.25 12.51 -21.34
C GLU A 126 -0.27 11.60 -22.06
N ALA A 127 0.16 10.51 -21.41
CA ALA A 127 1.07 9.54 -22.00
C ALA A 127 0.47 8.88 -23.25
N SER A 128 -0.84 8.65 -23.30
CA SER A 128 -1.51 8.09 -24.47
C SER A 128 -1.51 8.98 -25.71
N ILE A 129 -1.15 10.26 -25.59
CA ILE A 129 -1.15 11.22 -26.70
C ILE A 129 0.20 11.24 -27.42
N SER A 130 1.31 11.09 -26.68
CA SER A 130 2.66 11.14 -27.26
C SER A 130 3.13 9.75 -27.73
N PRO A 131 3.93 9.66 -28.81
CA PRO A 131 4.51 8.39 -29.25
C PRO A 131 5.37 7.73 -28.16
N GLU A 132 6.22 8.51 -27.49
CA GLU A 132 7.10 8.02 -26.43
C GLU A 132 6.30 7.63 -25.17
N GLY A 133 5.27 8.39 -24.84
CA GLY A 133 4.38 8.09 -23.71
C GLY A 133 3.58 6.82 -23.95
N ARG A 134 3.14 6.55 -25.19
CA ARG A 134 2.46 5.30 -25.56
C ARG A 134 3.34 4.08 -25.34
N ASP A 135 4.63 4.15 -25.71
CA ASP A 135 5.56 3.04 -25.49
C ASP A 135 5.80 2.75 -24.00
N LEU A 136 5.90 3.81 -23.17
CA LEU A 136 5.98 3.68 -21.71
C LEU A 136 4.69 3.10 -21.13
N LEU A 137 3.53 3.53 -21.63
CA LEU A 137 2.21 3.10 -21.20
C LEU A 137 1.96 1.64 -21.57
N GLU A 138 2.38 1.20 -22.76
CA GLU A 138 2.40 -0.21 -23.17
C GLU A 138 3.22 -1.07 -22.19
N SER A 139 4.43 -0.61 -21.86
CA SER A 139 5.32 -1.31 -20.93
C SER A 139 4.71 -1.42 -19.53
N LEU A 140 4.01 -0.37 -19.08
CA LEU A 140 3.33 -0.36 -17.78
C LEU A 140 2.11 -1.30 -17.77
N LEU A 141 1.30 -1.30 -18.82
CA LEU A 141 0.13 -2.18 -18.92
C LEU A 141 0.56 -3.66 -18.99
N LEU A 142 1.62 -3.96 -19.73
CA LEU A 142 2.22 -5.30 -19.77
C LEU A 142 2.71 -5.75 -18.38
N TYR A 143 3.32 -4.84 -17.62
CA TYR A 143 3.72 -5.12 -16.24
C TYR A 143 2.53 -5.49 -15.35
N TYR A 144 1.41 -4.76 -15.45
CA TYR A 144 0.20 -5.09 -14.69
C TYR A 144 -0.43 -6.41 -15.10
N GLU A 145 -0.40 -6.77 -16.38
CA GLU A 145 -0.90 -8.07 -16.86
C GLU A 145 -0.09 -9.23 -16.26
N ILE A 146 1.25 -9.11 -16.26
CA ILE A 146 2.14 -10.09 -15.64
C ILE A 146 1.88 -10.20 -14.14
N GLU A 147 1.76 -9.08 -13.44
CA GLU A 147 1.59 -9.08 -11.99
C GLU A 147 0.20 -9.59 -11.59
N THR A 148 -0.84 -9.25 -12.34
CA THR A 148 -2.20 -9.78 -12.16
C THR A 148 -2.22 -11.30 -12.35
N SER A 149 -1.51 -11.80 -13.36
CA SER A 149 -1.44 -13.24 -13.64
C SER A 149 -0.74 -14.05 -12.55
N ARG A 150 0.10 -13.42 -11.71
CA ARG A 150 0.80 -14.07 -10.60
C ARG A 150 -0.07 -14.27 -9.36
N ILE A 151 -1.11 -13.45 -9.20
CA ILE A 151 -2.01 -13.49 -8.05
C ILE A 151 -3.36 -14.04 -8.52
N PRO A 152 -3.63 -15.35 -8.36
CA PRO A 152 -4.92 -15.91 -8.70
C PRO A 152 -6.02 -15.26 -7.85
N ASN A 153 -7.20 -15.06 -8.45
CA ASN A 153 -8.38 -14.45 -7.82
C ASN A 153 -8.19 -13.01 -7.28
N ASN A 154 -7.34 -12.20 -7.92
CA ASN A 154 -7.20 -10.80 -7.55
C ASN A 154 -8.41 -9.95 -7.98
N ALA A 155 -9.40 -9.80 -7.09
CA ALA A 155 -10.62 -9.01 -7.30
C ALA A 155 -10.35 -7.52 -7.57
N ALA A 156 -9.21 -7.01 -7.10
CA ALA A 156 -8.81 -5.61 -7.22
C ALA A 156 -7.91 -5.35 -8.45
N ALA A 157 -7.63 -6.39 -9.25
CA ALA A 157 -6.80 -6.26 -10.43
C ALA A 157 -7.41 -5.28 -11.45
N PRO A 158 -6.58 -4.53 -12.17
CA PRO A 158 -7.06 -3.69 -13.27
C PRO A 158 -7.58 -4.55 -14.42
N ASP A 159 -8.69 -4.12 -15.02
CA ASP A 159 -9.14 -4.65 -16.31
C ASP A 159 -8.30 -4.02 -17.43
N ILE A 160 -7.20 -4.70 -17.80
CA ILE A 160 -6.25 -4.21 -18.81
C ILE A 160 -6.92 -3.94 -20.17
N PRO A 161 -7.77 -4.83 -20.72
CA PRO A 161 -8.53 -4.52 -21.94
C PRO A 161 -9.41 -3.27 -21.84
N TYR A 162 -10.04 -3.03 -20.69
CA TYR A 162 -10.78 -1.79 -20.46
C TYR A 162 -9.85 -0.56 -20.44
N LEU A 163 -8.72 -0.62 -19.73
CA LEU A 163 -7.74 0.49 -19.69
C LEU A 163 -7.23 0.85 -21.09
N ARG A 164 -6.92 -0.15 -21.93
CA ARG A 164 -6.46 0.05 -23.32
C ARG A 164 -7.50 0.77 -24.18
N ARG A 165 -8.76 0.34 -24.10
CA ARG A 165 -9.88 0.97 -24.82
C ARG A 165 -10.08 2.42 -24.43
N GLU A 166 -10.05 2.71 -23.13
CA GLU A 166 -10.25 4.06 -22.60
C GLU A 166 -9.11 5.01 -23.01
N LEU A 167 -7.90 4.48 -23.20
CA LEU A 167 -6.71 5.21 -23.63
C LEU A 167 -6.55 5.27 -25.16
N GLY A 168 -7.44 4.64 -25.92
CA GLY A 168 -7.37 4.59 -27.39
C GLY A 168 -6.12 3.86 -27.91
N MET A 169 -5.73 2.77 -27.24
CA MET A 169 -4.55 1.94 -27.53
C MET A 169 -4.91 0.53 -28.03
N ASP A 170 -6.09 0.35 -28.61
CA ASP A 170 -6.52 -0.89 -29.29
C ASP A 170 -5.85 -1.09 -30.66
#